data_AF-A0A4D5RTJ5-F1
#
_entry.id   AF-A0A4D5RTJ5-F1
#
_cell.length_a   1.000
_cell.length_b   1.000
_cell.length_c   1.000
_cell.angle_alpha   90.00
_cell.angle_beta   90.00
_cell.angle_gamma   90.00
#
_symmetry.space_group_name_H-M   'P 1'
#
loop_
_entity.id
_entity.type
_entity.pdbx_description
1 polymer ?
#
loop_
_entity_poly.entity_id
_entity_poly.type
_entity_poly.pdbx_seq_one_letter_code
_entity_poly.pdbx_strand_id
1 'polypeptide(L)'
;MKATAIIWLLLAESTSICTGTKPFKSDTRNQPLFLTPFIEDGRLEEAKTLSRVGSLGDVEDVASYAGFLTVNKDMGSNMFFWFFPAKESPETAPVILWLQGGTGSSSMMGLFTESGPFVITDTRIPKLRESTWTRSFSVLYVDNPVGAGFSFTGKEQGYARNETDVGRNLLEALQQFFTLFHELADNEFYVAGESYAGKYVPAVAYAIHKAVQPRVRINLKGIAIGNGVVELESMLDYADYLYQLGLVDHNQAEIVRQWCDKARHYIEHKRYADAAKIFDHVILCGAIRHAT
;
A
#
# COMPACT_ATOMS: atom_id res chain seq x y z
N MET A 1 -23.21 -9.57 -15.39
CA MET A 1 -22.36 -9.07 -14.29
C MET A 1 -21.48 -10.22 -13.81
N LYS A 2 -20.23 -10.31 -14.29
CA LYS A 2 -19.27 -11.37 -13.96
C LYS A 2 -17.89 -10.81 -13.53
N ALA A 3 -17.80 -9.52 -13.20
CA ALA A 3 -16.52 -8.84 -13.06
C ALA A 3 -15.92 -8.90 -11.64
N THR A 4 -16.73 -9.02 -10.58
CA THR A 4 -16.25 -8.79 -9.21
C THR A 4 -15.66 -10.04 -8.53
N ALA A 5 -16.08 -11.25 -8.93
CA ALA A 5 -15.56 -12.50 -8.36
C ALA A 5 -14.23 -12.96 -8.99
N ILE A 6 -13.89 -12.46 -10.19
CA ILE A 6 -12.67 -12.86 -10.92
C ILE A 6 -11.41 -12.15 -10.36
N ILE A 7 -11.57 -10.96 -9.77
CA ILE A 7 -10.45 -10.18 -9.22
C ILE A 7 -9.80 -10.90 -8.03
N TRP A 8 -10.58 -11.59 -7.19
CA TRP A 8 -10.05 -12.33 -6.04
C TRP A 8 -9.41 -13.68 -6.41
N LEU A 9 -9.88 -14.36 -7.45
CA LEU A 9 -9.24 -15.59 -7.94
C LEU A 9 -7.88 -15.31 -8.60
N LEU A 10 -7.74 -14.18 -9.31
CA LEU A 10 -6.47 -13.77 -9.92
C LEU A 10 -5.39 -13.42 -8.89
N LEU A 11 -5.79 -12.92 -7.70
CA LEU A 11 -4.85 -12.63 -6.60
C LEU A 11 -4.27 -13.89 -5.94
N ALA A 12 -4.99 -15.01 -5.97
CA ALA A 12 -4.50 -16.29 -5.44
C ALA A 12 -3.65 -17.09 -6.45
N GLU A 13 -3.83 -16.88 -7.76
CA GLU A 13 -3.07 -17.59 -8.81
C GLU A 13 -1.75 -16.91 -9.20
N SER A 14 -1.52 -15.65 -8.83
CA SER A 14 -0.29 -14.92 -9.18
C SER A 14 0.87 -15.08 -8.19
N THR A 15 0.74 -15.87 -7.11
CA THR A 15 1.89 -16.22 -6.25
C THR A 15 2.73 -17.35 -6.87
N SER A 16 3.20 -17.16 -8.10
CA SER A 16 4.46 -17.78 -8.51
C SER A 16 5.58 -16.93 -7.92
N ILE A 17 6.09 -17.36 -6.76
CA ILE A 17 7.36 -16.87 -6.25
C ILE A 17 8.40 -17.22 -7.32
N CYS A 18 8.87 -16.22 -8.07
CA CYS A 18 10.03 -16.38 -8.93
C CYS A 18 11.26 -16.62 -8.03
N THR A 19 11.47 -17.87 -7.62
CA THR A 19 12.72 -18.33 -7.03
C THR A 19 13.77 -18.41 -8.13
N GLY A 20 14.36 -17.26 -8.46
CA GLY A 20 15.29 -17.19 -9.59
C GLY A 20 15.90 -15.82 -9.83
N THR A 21 16.35 -15.11 -8.80
CA THR A 21 17.20 -13.92 -9.01
C THR A 21 18.66 -14.32 -8.94
N LYS A 22 19.33 -14.39 -10.10
CA LYS A 22 20.80 -14.29 -10.13
C LYS A 22 21.19 -12.97 -9.44
N PRO A 23 22.27 -12.95 -8.63
CA PRO A 23 22.69 -11.72 -7.97
C PRO A 23 22.97 -10.64 -9.03
N PHE A 24 22.27 -9.52 -8.91
CA PHE A 24 22.48 -8.35 -9.74
C PHE A 24 23.91 -7.86 -9.47
N LYS A 25 24.76 -7.79 -10.50
CA LYS A 25 26.12 -7.27 -10.36
C LYS A 25 26.03 -5.79 -9.97
N SER A 26 26.73 -5.39 -8.91
CA SER A 26 26.76 -4.01 -8.43
C SER A 26 27.44 -3.11 -9.46
N ASP A 27 26.63 -2.47 -10.29
CA ASP A 27 27.01 -1.25 -11.00
C ASP A 27 26.87 -0.10 -10.00
N THR A 28 27.81 0.84 -9.95
CA THR A 28 27.71 2.03 -9.11
C THR A 28 26.52 2.91 -9.49
N ARG A 29 25.93 2.70 -10.68
CA ARG A 29 24.66 3.29 -11.12
C ARG A 29 23.39 2.64 -10.54
N ASN A 30 23.52 1.51 -9.84
CA ASN A 30 22.40 0.69 -9.32
C ASN A 30 22.34 0.63 -7.79
N GLN A 31 22.87 1.65 -7.10
CA GLN A 31 22.73 1.73 -5.65
C GLN A 31 21.37 2.34 -5.26
N PRO A 32 20.74 1.90 -4.16
CA PRO A 32 19.53 2.53 -3.64
C PRO A 32 19.77 4.03 -3.36
N LEU A 33 18.89 4.88 -3.88
CA LEU A 33 18.94 6.32 -3.61
C LEU A 33 18.27 6.62 -2.26
N PHE A 34 19.09 6.84 -1.23
CA PHE A 34 18.61 7.32 0.07
C PHE A 34 18.54 8.84 0.06
N LEU A 35 17.34 9.39 0.22
CA LEU A 35 17.10 10.83 0.16
C LEU A 35 17.27 11.51 1.53
N THR A 36 17.09 10.75 2.62
CA THR A 36 17.17 11.29 4.00
C THR A 36 18.45 12.08 4.29
N PRO A 37 19.67 11.63 3.93
CA PRO A 37 20.88 12.42 4.18
C PRO A 37 20.83 13.81 3.51
N PHE A 38 20.33 13.89 2.27
CA PHE A 38 20.21 15.16 1.57
C PHE A 38 19.14 16.06 2.19
N ILE A 39 18.01 15.47 2.64
CA ILE A 39 16.93 16.21 3.31
C ILE A 39 17.43 16.80 4.64
N GLU A 40 18.16 16.03 5.43
CA GLU A 40 18.72 16.46 6.71
C GLU A 40 19.80 17.55 6.56
N ASP A 41 20.59 17.49 5.48
CA ASP A 41 21.57 18.50 5.13
C ASP A 41 20.95 19.77 4.49
N GLY A 42 19.62 19.79 4.27
CA GLY A 42 18.93 20.90 3.60
C GLY A 42 19.18 21.00 2.08
N ARG A 43 19.76 19.95 1.47
CA ARG A 43 20.09 19.86 0.04
C ARG A 43 18.87 19.41 -0.78
N LEU A 44 17.75 20.13 -0.63
CA LEU A 44 16.45 19.71 -1.15
C LEU A 44 16.39 19.68 -2.68
N GLU A 45 16.93 20.69 -3.36
CA GLU A 45 16.95 20.73 -4.84
C GLU A 45 17.79 19.61 -5.45
N GLU A 46 18.88 19.24 -4.79
CA GLU A 46 19.70 18.10 -5.21
C GLU A 46 18.94 16.78 -4.98
N ALA A 47 18.30 16.61 -3.83
CA ALA A 47 17.47 15.44 -3.53
C ALA A 47 16.32 15.29 -4.54
N LYS A 48 15.60 16.38 -4.86
CA LYS A 48 14.55 16.39 -5.89
C LYS A 48 15.10 15.98 -7.24
N THR A 49 16.23 16.58 -7.65
CA THR A 49 16.89 16.28 -8.92
C THR A 49 17.29 14.81 -9.02
N LEU A 50 17.93 14.26 -7.98
CA LEU A 50 18.36 12.86 -7.92
C LEU A 50 17.17 11.89 -7.93
N SER A 51 16.06 12.26 -7.31
CA SER A 51 14.87 11.41 -7.24
C SER A 51 14.06 11.37 -8.55
N ARG A 52 14.28 12.28 -9.50
CA ARG A 52 13.55 12.36 -10.77
C ARG A 52 13.73 11.06 -11.57
N VAL A 53 12.62 10.37 -11.88
CA VAL A 53 12.62 9.13 -12.66
C VAL A 53 12.42 9.40 -14.14
N GLY A 54 13.42 9.15 -14.98
CA GLY A 54 13.28 9.34 -16.44
C GLY A 54 12.25 8.42 -17.10
N SER A 55 12.21 8.43 -18.44
CA SER A 55 11.25 7.63 -19.19
C SER A 55 11.37 6.13 -18.89
N LEU A 56 10.22 5.47 -18.76
CA LEU A 56 10.15 4.01 -18.62
C LEU A 56 10.14 3.37 -20.00
N GLY A 57 11.33 3.12 -20.56
CA GLY A 57 11.48 2.63 -21.93
C GLY A 57 11.08 3.70 -22.95
N ASP A 58 10.31 3.30 -23.97
CA ASP A 58 9.88 4.16 -25.08
C ASP A 58 8.56 4.91 -24.80
N VAL A 59 8.09 4.91 -23.54
CA VAL A 59 6.88 5.64 -23.14
C VAL A 59 7.21 7.11 -22.93
N GLU A 60 6.26 7.98 -23.25
CA GLU A 60 6.31 9.41 -22.90
C GLU A 60 6.78 9.60 -21.46
N ASP A 61 7.70 10.55 -21.27
CA ASP A 61 8.25 10.85 -19.96
C ASP A 61 7.18 11.47 -19.06
N VAL A 62 6.78 10.74 -18.02
CA VAL A 62 5.86 11.22 -16.99
C VAL A 62 6.68 11.73 -15.81
N ALA A 63 6.53 13.02 -15.50
CA ALA A 63 7.14 13.63 -14.33
C ALA A 63 6.81 12.80 -13.07
N SER A 64 7.85 12.24 -12.46
CA SER A 64 7.75 11.43 -11.26
C SER A 64 9.07 11.35 -10.52
N TYR A 65 8.99 11.01 -9.24
CA TYR A 65 10.11 11.03 -8.30
C TYR A 65 10.07 9.80 -7.41
N ALA A 66 11.20 9.11 -7.25
CA ALA A 66 11.28 7.89 -6.44
C ALA A 66 12.59 7.84 -5.63
N GLY A 67 12.54 7.11 -4.53
CA GLY A 67 13.70 6.92 -3.67
C GLY A 67 13.33 6.32 -2.32
N PHE A 68 14.31 6.26 -1.43
CA PHE A 68 14.17 5.72 -0.09
C PHE A 68 14.21 6.82 0.96
N LEU A 69 13.27 6.75 1.90
CA LEU A 69 13.22 7.56 3.11
C LEU A 69 13.54 6.67 4.32
N THR A 70 14.62 6.99 5.03
CA THR A 70 15.03 6.30 6.26
C THR A 70 14.10 6.70 7.39
N VAL A 71 13.24 5.78 7.83
CA VAL A 71 12.22 6.02 8.88
C VAL A 71 12.68 5.58 10.27
N ASN A 72 13.75 4.77 10.34
CA ASN A 72 14.40 4.40 11.59
C ASN A 72 15.89 4.12 11.34
N LYS A 73 16.76 5.06 11.73
CA LYS A 73 18.21 4.96 11.54
C LYS A 73 18.83 3.82 12.34
N ASP A 74 18.40 3.62 13.59
CA ASP A 74 18.96 2.60 14.48
C ASP A 74 18.70 1.18 13.98
N MET A 75 17.57 0.98 13.29
CA MET A 75 17.20 -0.30 12.69
C MET A 75 17.63 -0.40 11.22
N GLY A 76 18.09 0.70 10.61
CA GLY A 76 18.33 0.77 9.17
C GLY A 76 17.06 0.55 8.36
N SER A 77 15.90 1.02 8.85
CA SER A 77 14.60 0.86 8.18
C SER A 77 14.37 1.99 7.18
N ASN A 78 14.06 1.60 5.94
CA ASN A 78 13.88 2.49 4.80
C ASN A 78 12.57 2.16 4.08
N MET A 79 11.78 3.19 3.80
CA MET A 79 10.55 3.07 3.03
C MET A 79 10.75 3.60 1.61
N PHE A 80 10.39 2.80 0.61
CA PHE A 80 10.39 3.20 -0.78
C PHE A 80 9.10 3.97 -1.11
N PHE A 81 9.24 5.04 -1.89
CA PHE A 81 8.10 5.74 -2.47
C PHE A 81 8.29 5.99 -3.96
N TRP A 82 7.18 6.20 -4.64
CA TRP A 82 7.12 6.77 -5.98
C TRP A 82 5.99 7.80 -6.06
N PHE A 83 6.36 9.04 -6.31
CA PHE A 83 5.48 10.20 -6.36
C PHE A 83 5.24 10.68 -7.80
N PHE A 84 4.00 11.03 -8.09
CA PHE A 84 3.55 11.57 -9.37
C PHE A 84 2.78 12.86 -9.12
N PRO A 85 3.31 14.04 -9.48
CA PRO A 85 2.54 15.28 -9.50
C PRO A 85 1.32 15.16 -10.41
N ALA A 86 0.25 15.89 -10.08
CA ALA A 86 -0.92 15.97 -10.94
C ALA A 86 -0.57 16.55 -12.31
N LYS A 87 -1.16 15.99 -13.37
CA LYS A 87 -1.02 16.54 -14.73
C LYS A 87 -1.72 17.90 -14.85
N GLU A 88 -2.88 18.04 -14.22
CA GLU A 88 -3.67 19.26 -14.21
C GLU A 88 -3.44 20.01 -12.89
N SER A 89 -2.99 21.26 -12.97
CA SER A 89 -2.73 22.15 -11.82
C SER A 89 -1.85 21.53 -10.71
N PRO A 90 -0.63 21.04 -11.03
CA PRO A 90 0.24 20.33 -10.07
C PRO A 90 0.47 21.08 -8.76
N GLU A 91 0.53 22.41 -8.80
CA GLU A 91 0.88 23.24 -7.64
C GLU A 91 -0.27 23.39 -6.64
N THR A 92 -1.52 23.17 -7.07
CA THR A 92 -2.70 23.33 -6.20
C THR A 92 -3.50 22.04 -6.05
N ALA A 93 -3.18 21.00 -6.83
CA ALA A 93 -3.89 19.73 -6.80
C ALA A 93 -3.74 19.06 -5.43
N PRO A 94 -4.79 18.41 -4.91
CA PRO A 94 -4.67 17.63 -3.68
C PRO A 94 -3.63 16.51 -3.81
N VAL A 95 -2.96 16.22 -2.70
CA VAL A 95 -1.99 15.13 -2.59
C VAL A 95 -2.67 13.91 -1.96
N ILE A 96 -2.56 12.76 -2.61
CA ILE A 96 -3.09 11.48 -2.12
C ILE A 96 -1.93 10.55 -1.79
N LEU A 97 -1.86 10.08 -0.55
CA LEU A 97 -1.08 8.89 -0.21
C LEU A 97 -1.90 7.65 -0.59
N TRP A 98 -1.35 6.76 -1.42
CA TRP A 98 -1.93 5.45 -1.73
C TRP A 98 -1.19 4.32 -0.99
N LEU A 99 -1.96 3.47 -0.31
CA LEU A 99 -1.45 2.31 0.44
C LEU A 99 -2.14 1.01 -0.01
N GLN A 100 -1.35 0.06 -0.48
CA GLN A 100 -1.83 -1.30 -0.74
C GLN A 100 -2.05 -2.09 0.55
N GLY A 101 -2.97 -3.05 0.50
CA GLY A 101 -3.24 -4.01 1.58
C GLY A 101 -2.25 -5.18 1.64
N GLY A 102 -2.78 -6.41 1.76
CA GLY A 102 -1.98 -7.62 1.90
C GLY A 102 -2.24 -8.34 3.23
N THR A 103 -1.40 -8.27 4.26
CA THR A 103 -0.32 -7.32 4.60
C THR A 103 0.96 -7.45 3.77
N GLY A 104 1.66 -6.34 3.51
CA GLY A 104 3.02 -6.39 2.93
C GLY A 104 3.08 -6.39 1.41
N SER A 105 1.94 -6.23 0.72
CA SER A 105 1.91 -6.04 -0.72
C SER A 105 2.48 -4.67 -1.09
N SER A 106 3.18 -4.61 -2.23
CA SER A 106 3.74 -3.36 -2.73
C SER A 106 2.64 -2.44 -3.27
N SER A 107 2.74 -1.14 -2.96
CA SER A 107 1.88 -0.10 -3.55
C SER A 107 2.21 0.17 -5.02
N MET A 108 3.28 -0.42 -5.54
CA MET A 108 3.53 -0.47 -6.98
C MET A 108 2.45 -1.27 -7.72
N MET A 109 1.73 -2.17 -7.03
CA MET A 109 0.55 -2.82 -7.58
C MET A 109 -0.50 -1.76 -7.95
N GLY A 110 -0.94 -0.92 -7.00
CA GLY A 110 -1.86 0.17 -7.29
C GLY A 110 -1.38 1.14 -8.37
N LEU A 111 -0.07 1.39 -8.44
CA LEU A 111 0.53 2.21 -9.49
C LEU A 111 0.42 1.59 -10.89
N PHE A 112 0.75 0.30 -11.04
CA PHE A 112 0.84 -0.35 -12.36
C PHE A 112 -0.46 -1.05 -12.79
N THR A 113 -1.34 -1.41 -11.87
CA THR A 113 -2.55 -2.19 -12.18
C THR A 113 -3.84 -1.39 -11.98
N GLU A 114 -3.84 -0.36 -11.12
CA GLU A 114 -5.07 0.29 -10.70
C GLU A 114 -5.16 1.75 -11.17
N SER A 115 -4.57 2.67 -10.41
CA SER A 115 -4.85 4.11 -10.49
C SER A 115 -3.71 4.94 -11.07
N GLY A 116 -2.50 4.37 -11.18
CA GLY A 116 -1.33 5.09 -11.67
C GLY A 116 -1.31 5.29 -13.18
N PRO A 117 -0.35 6.09 -13.68
CA PRO A 117 -0.33 6.53 -15.07
C PRO A 117 0.09 5.44 -16.05
N PHE A 118 0.54 4.28 -15.56
CA PHE A 118 1.05 3.20 -16.39
C PHE A 118 0.19 1.94 -16.31
N VAL A 119 0.17 1.20 -17.42
CA VAL A 119 -0.27 -0.19 -17.52
C VAL A 119 0.90 -1.00 -18.06
N ILE A 120 1.20 -2.15 -17.46
CA ILE A 120 2.19 -3.09 -17.99
C ILE A 120 1.48 -4.05 -18.96
N THR A 121 1.92 -4.11 -20.22
CA THR A 121 1.37 -5.04 -21.21
C THR A 121 1.92 -6.45 -21.06
N ASP A 122 1.33 -7.41 -21.75
CA ASP A 122 1.81 -8.81 -21.82
C ASP A 122 3.26 -8.91 -22.31
N THR A 123 3.69 -7.97 -23.15
CA THR A 123 5.07 -7.86 -23.63
C THR A 123 6.03 -7.23 -22.59
N ARG A 124 5.55 -6.94 -21.38
CA ARG A 124 6.26 -6.25 -20.29
C ARG A 124 6.74 -4.85 -20.67
N ILE A 125 6.06 -4.22 -21.61
CA ILE A 125 6.34 -2.84 -22.04
C ILE A 125 5.30 -1.95 -21.35
N PRO A 126 5.71 -0.90 -20.60
CA PRO A 126 4.75 0.03 -20.03
C PRO A 126 4.02 0.79 -21.14
N LYS A 127 2.77 1.20 -20.87
CA LYS A 127 1.99 2.13 -21.68
C LYS A 127 1.27 3.11 -20.78
N LEU A 128 0.91 4.28 -21.31
CA LEU A 128 0.07 5.22 -20.57
C LEU A 128 -1.34 4.67 -20.39
N ARG A 129 -1.88 4.84 -19.18
CA ARG A 129 -3.26 4.54 -18.82
C ARG A 129 -4.16 5.69 -19.25
N GLU A 130 -5.27 5.38 -19.92
CA GLU A 130 -6.24 6.40 -20.37
C GLU A 130 -6.92 7.13 -19.20
N SER A 131 -7.22 6.39 -18.13
CA SER A 131 -7.85 6.93 -16.91
C SER A 131 -6.95 6.70 -15.70
N THR A 132 -6.33 7.77 -15.20
CA THR A 132 -5.38 7.75 -14.08
C THR A 132 -5.77 8.80 -13.04
N TRP A 133 -5.54 8.51 -11.75
CA TRP A 133 -5.73 9.49 -10.68
C TRP A 133 -4.71 10.63 -10.78
N THR A 134 -3.53 10.35 -11.32
CA THR A 134 -2.47 11.35 -11.53
C THR A 134 -2.85 12.43 -12.54
N ARG A 135 -4.02 12.34 -13.17
CA ARG A 135 -4.56 13.42 -13.99
C ARG A 135 -4.91 14.64 -13.14
N SER A 136 -5.63 14.43 -12.04
CA SER A 136 -6.21 15.51 -11.23
C SER A 136 -5.67 15.58 -9.80
N PHE A 137 -4.92 14.57 -9.37
CA PHE A 137 -4.32 14.48 -8.05
C PHE A 137 -2.83 14.22 -8.14
N SER A 138 -2.08 14.76 -7.19
CA SER A 138 -0.68 14.38 -6.98
C SER A 138 -0.68 13.12 -6.13
N VAL A 139 -0.18 11.99 -6.65
CA VAL A 139 -0.30 10.68 -5.97
C VAL A 139 1.06 10.17 -5.51
N LEU A 140 1.14 9.86 -4.22
CA LEU A 140 2.29 9.29 -3.54
C LEU A 140 2.01 7.81 -3.23
N TYR A 141 2.68 6.91 -3.95
CA TYR A 141 2.63 5.47 -3.69
C TYR A 141 3.76 5.09 -2.74
N VAL A 142 3.46 4.44 -1.62
CA VAL A 142 4.47 4.05 -0.62
C VAL A 142 4.39 2.55 -0.35
N ASP A 143 5.53 1.86 -0.44
CA ASP A 143 5.63 0.47 -0.05
C ASP A 143 5.60 0.35 1.48
N ASN A 144 4.49 -0.15 2.00
CA ASN A 144 4.16 -0.18 3.41
C ASN A 144 3.62 -1.56 3.83
N PRO A 145 3.98 -2.09 5.01
CA PRO A 145 4.93 -1.57 6.01
C PRO A 145 6.41 -1.65 5.61
N VAL A 146 7.32 -1.24 6.50
CA VAL A 146 8.76 -1.56 6.39
C VAL A 146 8.91 -3.07 6.17
N GLY A 147 9.56 -3.46 5.06
CA GLY A 147 9.67 -4.85 4.60
C GLY A 147 8.78 -5.21 3.41
N ALA A 148 7.80 -4.36 3.06
CA ALA A 148 6.93 -4.55 1.90
C ALA A 148 7.61 -4.08 0.62
N GLY A 149 7.40 -4.79 -0.50
CA GLY A 149 7.90 -4.39 -1.81
C GLY A 149 9.41 -4.10 -1.82
N PHE A 150 9.78 -2.87 -2.16
CA PHE A 150 11.16 -2.41 -2.12
C PHE A 150 11.62 -1.91 -0.74
N SER A 151 10.69 -1.61 0.18
CA SER A 151 11.01 -1.16 1.54
C SER A 151 11.68 -2.26 2.36
N PHE A 152 12.69 -1.91 3.17
CA PHE A 152 13.49 -2.91 3.90
C PHE A 152 14.01 -2.38 5.24
N THR A 153 14.58 -3.27 6.04
CA THR A 153 15.25 -2.94 7.31
C THR A 153 16.54 -3.75 7.47
N GLY A 154 17.53 -3.20 8.17
CA GLY A 154 18.79 -3.89 8.45
C GLY A 154 18.73 -4.85 9.64
N LYS A 155 17.66 -4.77 10.45
CA LYS A 155 17.45 -5.59 11.64
C LYS A 155 16.02 -6.12 11.70
N GLU A 156 15.86 -7.36 12.18
CA GLU A 156 14.56 -8.02 12.42
C GLU A 156 13.61 -7.19 13.29
N GLN A 157 14.16 -6.43 14.24
CA GLN A 157 13.39 -5.56 15.12
C GLN A 157 12.81 -4.32 14.41
N GLY A 158 13.25 -4.02 13.19
CA GLY A 158 12.75 -2.91 12.40
C GLY A 158 11.49 -3.21 11.59
N TYR A 159 11.09 -4.49 11.44
CA TYR A 159 9.81 -4.83 10.82
C TYR A 159 8.66 -4.32 11.69
N ALA A 160 7.65 -3.70 11.07
CA ALA A 160 6.47 -3.23 11.79
C ALA A 160 5.68 -4.43 12.35
N ARG A 161 5.28 -4.36 13.61
CA ARG A 161 4.58 -5.46 14.30
C ARG A 161 3.11 -5.16 14.61
N ASN A 162 2.70 -3.92 14.42
CA ASN A 162 1.35 -3.43 14.66
C ASN A 162 1.14 -2.08 13.94
N GLU A 163 -0.10 -1.61 13.97
CA GLU A 163 -0.54 -0.37 13.34
C GLU A 163 0.08 0.88 13.96
N THR A 164 0.56 0.81 15.21
CA THR A 164 1.31 1.93 15.83
C THR A 164 2.68 2.09 15.19
N ASP A 165 3.38 0.98 14.93
CA ASP A 165 4.65 1.01 14.20
C ASP A 165 4.44 1.52 12.76
N VAL A 166 3.38 1.06 12.09
CA VAL A 166 2.99 1.51 10.74
C VAL A 166 2.73 3.02 10.73
N GLY A 167 1.87 3.51 11.62
CA GLY A 167 1.53 4.93 11.70
C GLY A 167 2.75 5.80 11.98
N ARG A 168 3.64 5.39 12.89
CA ARG A 168 4.90 6.10 13.19
C ARG A 168 5.82 6.16 11.96
N ASN A 169 6.06 5.02 11.30
CA ASN A 169 6.97 4.95 10.17
C ASN A 169 6.44 5.75 8.96
N LEU A 170 5.15 5.63 8.66
CA LEU A 170 4.50 6.42 7.61
C LEU A 170 4.50 7.92 7.93
N LEU A 171 4.25 8.31 9.18
CA LEU A 171 4.33 9.72 9.58
C LEU A 171 5.75 10.25 9.34
N GLU A 172 6.79 9.51 9.73
CA GLU A 172 8.18 9.92 9.51
C GLU A 172 8.50 10.06 8.00
N ALA A 173 8.06 9.10 7.17
CA ALA A 173 8.19 9.19 5.72
C ALA A 173 7.45 10.42 5.16
N LEU A 174 6.22 10.69 5.61
CA LEU A 174 5.45 11.87 5.18
C LEU A 174 6.10 13.18 5.61
N GLN A 175 6.66 13.25 6.81
CA GLN A 175 7.39 14.43 7.28
C GLN A 175 8.61 14.71 6.40
N GLN A 176 9.34 13.69 5.97
CA GLN A 176 10.45 13.86 5.02
C GLN A 176 9.95 14.20 3.62
N PHE A 177 8.89 13.55 3.13
CA PHE A 177 8.28 13.83 1.83
C PHE A 177 7.84 15.29 1.71
N PHE A 178 7.10 15.81 2.68
CA PHE A 178 6.66 17.22 2.69
C PHE A 178 7.79 18.20 3.04
N THR A 179 8.92 17.74 3.58
CA THR A 179 10.13 18.58 3.66
C THR A 179 10.79 18.68 2.29
N LEU A 180 10.87 17.57 1.56
CA LEU A 180 11.43 17.52 0.22
C LEU A 180 10.56 18.33 -0.75
N PHE A 181 9.26 18.04 -0.83
CA PHE A 181 8.27 18.73 -1.65
C PHE A 181 7.49 19.77 -0.84
N HIS A 182 8.21 20.70 -0.21
CA HIS A 182 7.67 21.72 0.68
C HIS A 182 6.63 22.64 0.04
N GLU A 183 6.68 22.82 -1.29
CA GLU A 183 5.69 23.53 -2.09
C GLU A 183 4.28 22.92 -2.00
N LEU A 184 4.17 21.64 -1.63
CA LEU A 184 2.88 20.93 -1.51
C LEU A 184 2.32 20.94 -0.08
N ALA A 185 3.00 21.57 0.89
CA ALA A 185 2.63 21.48 2.31
C ALA A 185 1.24 22.07 2.62
N ASP A 186 0.82 23.09 1.85
CA ASP A 186 -0.48 23.72 2.00
C ASP A 186 -1.60 22.99 1.24
N ASN A 187 -1.25 22.10 0.30
CA ASN A 187 -2.22 21.36 -0.51
C ASN A 187 -3.06 20.46 0.38
N GLU A 188 -4.31 20.22 -0.03
CA GLU A 188 -5.16 19.26 0.67
C GLU A 188 -4.53 17.87 0.62
N PHE A 189 -4.39 17.22 1.76
CA PHE A 189 -3.82 15.88 1.86
C PHE A 189 -4.89 14.85 2.22
N TYR A 190 -4.91 13.74 1.49
CA TYR A 190 -5.80 12.61 1.72
C TYR A 190 -4.99 11.32 1.85
N VAL A 191 -5.46 10.41 2.71
CA VAL A 191 -4.91 9.07 2.80
C VAL A 191 -5.90 8.08 2.22
N ALA A 192 -5.50 7.36 1.18
CA ALA A 192 -6.29 6.35 0.51
C ALA A 192 -5.60 4.99 0.54
N GLY A 193 -6.38 3.92 0.49
CA GLY A 193 -5.85 2.58 0.34
C GLY A 193 -6.94 1.52 0.27
N GLU A 194 -6.53 0.28 0.03
CA GLU A 194 -7.46 -0.83 -0.08
C GLU A 194 -7.08 -2.10 0.69
N SER A 195 -8.05 -3.00 0.86
CA SER A 195 -7.85 -4.31 1.51
C SER A 195 -7.34 -4.13 2.96
N TYR A 196 -6.21 -4.72 3.34
CA TYR A 196 -5.64 -4.53 4.68
C TYR A 196 -5.28 -3.06 5.00
N ALA A 197 -5.20 -2.18 3.99
CA ALA A 197 -5.06 -0.75 4.24
C ALA A 197 -6.27 -0.13 4.99
N GLY A 198 -7.38 -0.86 5.13
CA GLY A 198 -8.42 -0.54 6.12
C GLY A 198 -7.91 -0.38 7.55
N LYS A 199 -6.74 -0.97 7.88
CA LYS A 199 -6.00 -0.74 9.13
C LYS A 199 -4.93 0.35 8.99
N TYR A 200 -4.21 0.39 7.88
CA TYR A 200 -3.09 1.34 7.69
C TYR A 200 -3.55 2.80 7.54
N VAL A 201 -4.60 3.03 6.75
CA VAL A 201 -5.16 4.36 6.48
C VAL A 201 -5.55 5.08 7.77
N PRO A 202 -6.38 4.51 8.67
CA PRO A 202 -6.69 5.16 9.94
C PRO A 202 -5.47 5.27 10.86
N ALA A 203 -4.52 4.32 10.81
CA ALA A 203 -3.32 4.36 11.65
C ALA A 203 -2.42 5.58 11.33
N VAL A 204 -2.13 5.84 10.05
CA VAL A 204 -1.34 7.01 9.66
C VAL A 204 -2.13 8.31 9.85
N ALA A 205 -3.44 8.33 9.54
CA ALA A 205 -4.28 9.49 9.78
C ALA A 205 -4.30 9.88 11.27
N TYR A 206 -4.39 8.89 12.15
CA TYR A 206 -4.30 9.08 13.60
C TYR A 206 -2.92 9.58 14.03
N ALA A 207 -1.84 9.02 13.48
CA ALA A 207 -0.48 9.47 13.75
C ALA A 207 -0.27 10.95 13.36
N ILE A 208 -0.77 11.37 12.19
CA ILE A 208 -0.77 12.78 11.76
C ILE A 208 -1.57 13.65 12.73
N HIS A 209 -2.78 13.23 13.09
CA HIS A 209 -3.65 13.98 14.00
C HIS A 209 -3.05 14.17 15.40
N LYS A 210 -2.28 13.19 15.89
CA LYS A 210 -1.63 13.22 17.21
C LYS A 210 -0.23 13.85 17.20
N ALA A 211 0.34 14.15 16.04
CA ALA A 211 1.68 14.72 15.95
C ALA A 211 1.74 16.10 16.64
N VAL A 212 2.63 16.24 17.63
CA VAL A 212 2.88 17.49 18.33
C VAL A 212 4.13 18.12 17.72
N GLN A 213 4.02 19.36 17.25
CA GLN A 213 5.12 20.11 16.62
C GLN A 213 5.83 19.33 15.50
N PRO A 214 5.11 18.89 14.45
CA PRO A 214 5.73 18.23 13.31
C PRO A 214 6.72 19.18 12.59
N ARG A 215 7.73 18.60 11.92
CA ARG A 215 8.67 19.35 11.07
C ARG A 215 7.93 20.12 9.98
N VAL A 216 6.92 19.48 9.38
CA VAL A 216 6.01 20.09 8.41
C VAL A 216 4.57 19.77 8.79
N ARG A 217 3.71 20.79 8.82
CA ARG A 217 2.28 20.60 9.05
C ARG A 217 1.66 19.93 7.82
N ILE A 218 0.98 18.80 8.03
CA ILE A 218 0.26 18.08 6.97
C ILE A 218 -1.21 18.50 7.02
N ASN A 219 -1.73 19.07 5.93
CA ASN A 219 -3.12 19.52 5.81
C ASN A 219 -4.09 18.36 5.50
N LEU A 220 -4.15 17.38 6.42
CA LEU A 220 -5.02 16.22 6.29
C LEU A 220 -6.51 16.64 6.26
N LYS A 221 -7.19 16.34 5.16
CA LYS A 221 -8.61 16.66 4.94
C LYS A 221 -9.52 15.45 5.06
N GLY A 222 -9.03 14.26 4.75
CA GLY A 222 -9.86 13.07 4.80
C GLY A 222 -9.11 11.78 4.53
N ILE A 223 -9.86 10.68 4.65
CA ILE A 223 -9.40 9.33 4.36
C ILE A 223 -10.39 8.63 3.42
N ALA A 224 -9.88 7.70 2.61
CA ALA A 224 -10.69 6.83 1.75
C ALA A 224 -10.20 5.38 1.89
N ILE A 225 -11.12 4.43 2.05
CA ILE A 225 -10.80 3.02 2.23
C ILE A 225 -11.63 2.20 1.24
N GLY A 226 -10.97 1.58 0.25
CA GLY A 226 -11.58 0.69 -0.73
C GLY A 226 -11.57 -0.75 -0.26
N ASN A 227 -12.73 -1.42 -0.22
CA ASN A 227 -12.84 -2.86 0.09
C ASN A 227 -12.03 -3.31 1.32
N GLY A 228 -11.96 -2.46 2.35
CA GLY A 228 -10.97 -2.60 3.41
C GLY A 228 -11.40 -3.51 4.56
N VAL A 229 -10.43 -4.17 5.19
CA VAL A 229 -10.63 -4.88 6.47
C VAL A 229 -10.51 -3.85 7.61
N VAL A 230 -11.65 -3.35 8.11
CA VAL A 230 -11.68 -2.26 9.10
C VAL A 230 -11.89 -2.80 10.52
N GLU A 231 -12.91 -3.62 10.73
CA GLU A 231 -13.22 -4.24 12.01
C GLU A 231 -13.68 -5.67 11.69
N LEU A 232 -12.87 -6.65 12.09
CA LEU A 232 -13.04 -8.01 11.58
C LEU A 232 -14.30 -8.68 12.16
N GLU A 233 -14.61 -8.42 13.43
CA GLU A 233 -15.70 -9.10 14.14
C GLU A 233 -17.06 -8.84 13.49
N SER A 234 -17.36 -7.58 13.18
CA SER A 234 -18.57 -7.13 12.48
C SER A 234 -18.59 -7.46 10.99
N MET A 235 -17.44 -7.77 10.40
CA MET A 235 -17.33 -8.14 8.98
C MET A 235 -17.48 -9.65 8.74
N LEU A 236 -17.62 -10.47 9.78
CA LEU A 236 -17.69 -11.94 9.68
C LEU A 236 -19.07 -12.50 9.25
N ASP A 237 -19.82 -11.78 8.41
CA ASP A 237 -21.12 -12.24 7.89
C ASP A 237 -21.02 -12.77 6.43
N TYR A 238 -19.87 -13.36 6.10
CA TYR A 238 -19.56 -13.88 4.76
C TYR A 238 -20.52 -14.98 4.29
N ALA A 239 -21.06 -15.80 5.21
CA ALA A 239 -21.96 -16.89 4.85
C ALA A 239 -23.20 -16.40 4.10
N ASP A 240 -23.87 -15.39 4.65
CA ASP A 240 -25.10 -14.85 4.07
C ASP A 240 -24.81 -14.09 2.78
N TYR A 241 -23.71 -13.33 2.76
CA TYR A 241 -23.26 -12.62 1.56
C TYR A 241 -22.99 -13.57 0.39
N LEU A 242 -22.24 -14.66 0.61
CA LEU A 242 -21.93 -15.64 -0.43
C LEU A 242 -23.18 -16.39 -0.91
N TYR A 243 -24.09 -16.74 0.01
CA TYR A 243 -25.35 -17.42 -0.33
C TYR A 243 -26.27 -16.53 -1.17
N GLN A 244 -26.44 -15.25 -0.79
CA GLN A 244 -27.27 -14.31 -1.52
C GLN A 244 -26.75 -14.00 -2.93
N LEU A 245 -25.44 -14.09 -3.14
CA LEU A 245 -24.81 -13.99 -4.46
C LEU A 245 -24.90 -15.28 -5.29
N GLY A 246 -25.39 -16.38 -4.71
CA GLY A 246 -25.45 -17.69 -5.36
C GLY A 246 -24.07 -18.33 -5.57
N LEU A 247 -23.07 -17.93 -4.79
CA LEU A 247 -21.71 -18.49 -4.85
C LEU A 247 -21.58 -19.80 -4.05
N VAL A 248 -22.49 -20.02 -3.10
CA VAL A 248 -22.59 -21.23 -2.28
C VAL A 248 -24.04 -21.66 -2.16
N ASP A 249 -24.27 -22.96 -2.01
CA ASP A 249 -25.58 -23.48 -1.64
C ASP A 249 -25.86 -23.32 -0.13
N HIS A 250 -27.04 -23.78 0.31
CA HIS A 250 -27.44 -23.67 1.71
C HIS A 250 -26.49 -24.44 2.66
N ASN A 251 -26.07 -25.65 2.28
CA ASN A 251 -25.20 -26.48 3.12
C ASN A 251 -23.80 -25.88 3.23
N GLN A 252 -23.27 -25.37 2.12
CA GLN A 252 -22.00 -24.66 2.09
C GLN A 252 -22.06 -23.35 2.90
N ALA A 253 -23.16 -22.61 2.85
CA ALA A 253 -23.35 -21.41 3.66
C ALA A 253 -23.35 -21.73 5.17
N GLU A 254 -23.95 -22.85 5.60
CA GLU A 254 -23.88 -23.30 7.00
C GLU A 254 -22.44 -23.59 7.45
N ILE A 255 -21.61 -24.21 6.60
CA ILE A 255 -20.19 -24.45 6.90
C ILE A 255 -19.44 -23.12 7.06
N VAL A 256 -19.64 -22.17 6.15
CA VAL A 256 -19.01 -20.84 6.24
C VAL A 256 -19.46 -20.13 7.50
N ARG A 257 -20.74 -20.25 7.89
CA ARG A 257 -21.27 -19.64 9.13
C ARG A 257 -20.57 -20.18 10.37
N GLN A 258 -20.36 -21.50 10.45
CA GLN A 258 -19.61 -22.12 11.55
C GLN A 258 -18.17 -21.60 11.65
N TRP A 259 -17.50 -21.36 10.51
CA TRP A 259 -16.15 -20.78 10.52
C TRP A 259 -16.16 -19.32 10.96
N CYS A 260 -17.16 -18.55 10.52
CA CYS A 260 -17.34 -17.17 10.97
C CYS A 260 -17.56 -17.11 12.49
N ASP A 261 -18.44 -17.96 13.03
CA ASP A 261 -18.70 -18.06 14.48
C ASP A 261 -17.42 -18.44 15.25
N LYS A 262 -16.63 -19.38 14.70
CA LYS A 262 -15.35 -19.78 15.29
C LYS A 262 -14.31 -18.66 15.28
N ALA A 263 -14.26 -17.87 14.20
CA ALA A 263 -13.40 -16.69 14.13
C ALA A 263 -13.81 -15.64 15.16
N ARG A 264 -15.11 -15.34 15.30
CA ARG A 264 -15.63 -14.43 16.34
C ARG A 264 -15.24 -14.91 17.73
N HIS A 265 -15.45 -16.20 18.04
CA HIS A 265 -15.05 -16.79 19.31
C HIS A 265 -13.56 -16.57 19.62
N TYR A 266 -12.67 -16.77 18.65
CA TYR A 266 -11.24 -16.51 18.84
C TYR A 266 -10.93 -15.02 19.06
N ILE A 267 -11.62 -14.11 18.37
CA ILE A 267 -11.47 -12.66 18.57
C ILE A 267 -11.87 -12.27 20.00
N GLU A 268 -13.05 -12.71 20.47
CA GLU A 268 -13.56 -12.44 21.82
C GLU A 268 -12.59 -12.91 22.92
N HIS A 269 -11.87 -14.01 22.66
CA HIS A 269 -10.89 -14.59 23.59
C HIS A 269 -9.45 -14.10 23.34
N LYS A 270 -9.26 -13.05 22.52
CA LYS A 270 -7.96 -12.44 22.18
C LYS A 270 -6.97 -13.40 21.52
N ARG A 271 -7.47 -14.46 20.87
CA ARG A 271 -6.68 -15.44 20.12
C ARG A 271 -6.57 -15.02 18.65
N TYR A 272 -6.02 -13.83 18.41
CA TYR A 272 -6.03 -13.21 17.07
C TYR A 272 -5.30 -14.01 15.99
N ALA A 273 -4.21 -14.69 16.33
CA ALA A 273 -3.50 -15.54 15.38
C ALA A 273 -4.33 -16.75 14.93
N ASP A 274 -5.18 -17.28 15.82
CA ASP A 274 -6.09 -18.38 15.47
C ASP A 274 -7.29 -17.85 14.68
N ALA A 275 -7.80 -16.67 15.03
CA ALA A 275 -8.85 -16.00 14.25
C ALA A 275 -8.39 -15.73 12.81
N ALA A 276 -7.17 -15.22 12.61
CA ALA A 276 -6.60 -14.95 11.30
C ALA A 276 -6.50 -16.22 10.44
N LYS A 277 -6.04 -17.34 11.01
CA LYS A 277 -6.01 -18.64 10.30
C LYS A 277 -7.38 -19.08 9.83
N ILE A 278 -8.42 -18.91 10.66
CA ILE A 278 -9.80 -19.25 10.26
C ILE A 278 -10.29 -18.30 9.17
N PHE A 279 -10.00 -17.01 9.30
CA PHE A 279 -10.39 -16.00 8.32
C PHE A 279 -9.79 -16.26 6.94
N ASP A 280 -8.51 -16.67 6.88
CA ASP A 280 -7.87 -17.10 5.63
C ASP A 280 -8.63 -18.25 4.96
N HIS A 281 -9.14 -19.22 5.74
CA HIS A 281 -9.96 -20.31 5.20
C HIS A 281 -11.32 -19.83 4.66
N VAL A 282 -11.93 -18.83 5.30
CA VAL A 282 -13.20 -18.22 4.88
C VAL A 282 -13.03 -17.44 3.57
N ILE A 283 -11.97 -16.64 3.44
CA ILE A 283 -11.74 -15.78 2.28
C ILE A 283 -11.11 -16.52 1.09
N LEU A 284 -10.15 -17.42 1.32
CA LEU A 284 -9.39 -18.08 0.24
C LEU A 284 -10.07 -19.33 -0.32
N CYS A 285 -11.40 -19.44 -0.20
CA CYS A 285 -12.20 -20.53 -0.76
C CYS A 285 -11.79 -21.95 -0.30
N GLY A 286 -11.27 -22.12 0.92
CA GLY A 286 -11.08 -23.44 1.51
C GLY A 286 -12.38 -24.26 1.55
N ALA A 287 -13.54 -23.60 1.61
CA ALA A 287 -14.87 -24.19 1.58
C ALA A 287 -15.20 -24.91 0.26
N ILE A 288 -14.75 -24.39 -0.88
CA ILE A 288 -15.18 -24.89 -2.20
C ILE A 288 -14.43 -26.18 -2.57
N ARG A 289 -13.19 -26.35 -2.08
CA ARG A 289 -12.35 -27.51 -2.44
C ARG A 289 -12.62 -28.78 -1.62
N HIS A 290 -13.34 -28.68 -0.51
CA HIS A 290 -13.61 -29.83 0.38
C HIS A 290 -15.08 -30.29 0.37
N ALA A 291 -15.92 -29.69 -0.49
CA ALA A 291 -17.33 -30.03 -0.64
C ALA A 291 -17.66 -30.78 -1.94
N THR A 292 -16.64 -31.26 -2.67
CA THR A 292 -16.74 -32.14 -3.84
C THR A 292 -15.98 -33.43 -3.59
#